data_AF-G9QTC3-F1
#
_entry.id   AF-G9QTC3-F1
#
_cell.length_a   1.000
_cell.length_b   1.000
_cell.length_c   1.000
_cell.angle_alpha   90.00
_cell.angle_beta   90.00
_cell.angle_gamma   90.00
#
_symmetry.space_group_name_H-M   'P 1'
#
loop_
_entity.id
_entity.type
_entity.pdbx_description
1 polymer ?
#
loop_
_entity_poly.entity_id
_entity_poly.type
_entity_poly.pdbx_seq_one_letter_code
_entity_poly.pdbx_strand_id
1 'polypeptide(L)'
;MLSGGWSGITSESTCRRLNKESNLGKRFNITLIEFKNGCDRMQTINFDEMGRLMKVVSITKNNGAKRPYDRLLKKDCEINIFDKYGNKTTIVIEKESGFSYIK
;
A
#
# COMPACT_ATOMS: atom_id res chain seq x y z
N MET A 1 11.34 2.80 -7.87
CA MET A 1 10.49 2.57 -6.68
C MET A 1 10.22 3.91 -6.01
N LEU A 2 8.94 4.24 -5.78
CA LEU A 2 8.55 5.33 -4.87
C LEU A 2 8.47 4.73 -3.46
N SER A 3 9.12 5.34 -2.47
CA SER A 3 9.02 4.90 -1.08
C SER A 3 8.31 5.94 -0.23
N GLY A 4 7.41 5.48 0.64
CA GLY A 4 6.75 6.31 1.65
C GLY A 4 7.68 6.82 2.76
N GLY A 5 9.00 6.72 2.60
CA GLY A 5 9.96 6.99 3.68
C GLY A 5 9.98 5.93 4.79
N TRP A 6 9.44 4.74 4.53
CA TRP A 6 9.32 3.64 5.48
C TRP A 6 10.67 3.25 6.10
N SER A 7 10.81 3.37 7.42
CA SER A 7 11.94 2.76 8.13
C SER A 7 11.69 1.24 8.25
N GLY A 8 12.70 0.42 7.93
CA GLY A 8 12.68 -1.03 8.19
C GLY A 8 12.65 -1.98 6.99
N ILE A 9 12.31 -1.54 5.77
CA ILE A 9 12.45 -2.36 4.53
C ILE A 9 13.84 -2.20 3.90
N THR A 10 14.47 -1.05 4.13
CA THR A 10 15.74 -0.67 3.50
C THR A 10 16.59 0.11 4.51
N SER A 11 17.91 -0.04 4.43
CA SER A 11 18.83 0.59 5.39
C SER A 11 18.67 2.12 5.38
N GLU A 12 18.90 2.76 6.51
CA GLU A 12 18.84 4.23 6.60
C GLU A 12 19.78 4.90 5.59
N SER A 13 20.93 4.29 5.30
CA SER A 13 21.86 4.73 4.26
C SER A 13 21.26 4.72 2.85
N THR A 14 20.38 3.78 2.54
CA THR A 14 19.68 3.69 1.25
C THR A 14 18.56 4.73 1.19
N CYS A 15 17.78 4.90 2.26
CA CYS A 15 16.79 5.98 2.38
C CYS A 15 17.39 7.39 2.28
N ARG A 16 18.64 7.58 2.74
CA ARG A 16 19.39 8.83 2.57
C ARG A 16 19.83 9.06 1.12
N ARG A 17 20.17 7.98 0.40
CA ARG A 17 20.58 8.01 -1.02
C ARG A 17 19.42 8.13 -2.01
N LEU A 18 18.20 7.79 -1.61
CA LEU A 18 17.01 7.98 -2.46
C LEU A 18 16.79 9.47 -2.72
N ASN A 19 16.62 9.81 -4.01
CA ASN A 19 16.28 11.17 -4.44
C ASN A 19 15.06 11.68 -3.67
N LYS A 20 15.08 12.96 -3.28
CA LYS A 20 13.98 13.66 -2.61
C LYS A 20 12.66 13.49 -3.36
N GLU A 21 12.71 13.48 -4.69
CA GLU A 21 11.56 13.26 -5.56
C GLU A 21 10.92 11.87 -5.42
N SER A 22 11.71 10.87 -5.04
CA SER A 22 11.30 9.47 -4.89
C SER A 22 10.98 9.08 -3.44
N ASN A 23 11.16 10.01 -2.49
CA ASN A 23 10.87 9.84 -1.08
C ASN A 23 9.69 10.73 -0.68
N LEU A 24 8.51 10.13 -0.60
CA LEU A 24 7.25 10.85 -0.39
C LEU A 24 7.22 11.58 0.95
N GLY A 25 7.87 11.03 1.98
CA GLY A 25 8.00 11.69 3.28
C GLY A 25 8.81 12.98 3.21
N LYS A 26 9.95 12.98 2.50
CA LYS A 26 10.79 14.19 2.32
C LYS A 26 10.17 15.24 1.40
N ARG A 27 9.42 14.81 0.38
CA ARG A 27 8.82 15.72 -0.61
C ARG A 27 7.50 16.32 -0.14
N PHE A 28 6.63 15.50 0.44
CA PHE A 28 5.26 15.88 0.77
C PHE A 28 4.99 15.95 2.28
N ASN A 29 6.03 15.81 3.12
CA ASN A 29 5.90 15.77 4.58
C ASN A 29 4.93 14.69 5.09
N ILE A 30 4.81 13.57 4.35
CA ILE A 30 4.03 12.41 4.77
C ILE A 30 4.76 11.72 5.91
N THR A 31 4.08 11.52 7.02
CA THR A 31 4.63 10.90 8.24
C THR A 31 4.18 9.46 8.42
N LEU A 32 2.97 9.15 7.96
CA LEU A 32 2.38 7.82 8.10
C LEU A 32 1.51 7.48 6.90
N ILE A 33 1.62 6.24 6.44
CA ILE A 33 0.73 5.63 5.47
C ILE A 33 0.13 4.39 6.13
N GLU A 34 -1.19 4.35 6.27
CA GLU A 34 -1.90 3.20 6.80
C GLU A 34 -2.79 2.55 5.74
N PHE A 35 -2.72 1.23 5.63
CA PHE A 35 -3.68 0.43 4.89
C PHE A 35 -4.81 0.00 5.83
N LYS A 36 -6.05 0.36 5.49
CA LYS A 36 -7.25 0.07 6.27
C LYS A 36 -8.31 -0.68 5.47
N ASN A 37 -9.31 -1.22 6.16
CA ASN A 37 -10.48 -1.90 5.61
C ASN A 37 -10.10 -3.16 4.82
N GLY A 38 -10.38 -3.24 3.52
CA GLY A 38 -10.08 -4.42 2.71
C GLY A 38 -8.59 -4.79 2.73
N CYS A 39 -7.71 -3.80 2.82
CA CYS A 39 -6.26 -3.97 2.77
C CYS A 39 -5.56 -3.89 4.13
N ASP A 40 -6.28 -4.11 5.24
CA ASP A 40 -5.66 -4.16 6.57
C ASP A 40 -4.42 -5.08 6.59
N ARG A 41 -3.32 -4.55 7.16
CA ARG A 41 -2.02 -5.22 7.31
C ARG A 41 -1.30 -5.53 5.98
N MET A 42 -1.79 -5.02 4.85
CA MET A 42 -1.05 -5.05 3.60
C MET A 42 0.08 -4.02 3.64
N GLN A 43 1.16 -4.35 2.95
CA GLN A 43 2.33 -3.47 2.78
C GLN A 43 2.48 -2.99 1.34
N THR A 44 1.83 -3.69 0.41
CA THR A 44 1.78 -3.39 -1.02
C THR A 44 0.36 -3.61 -1.53
N ILE A 45 -0.04 -2.81 -2.52
CA ILE A 45 -1.24 -3.07 -3.32
C ILE A 45 -0.83 -3.92 -4.52
N ASN A 46 -1.63 -4.95 -4.81
CA ASN A 46 -1.43 -5.81 -5.96
C ASN A 46 -2.75 -5.97 -6.67
N PHE A 47 -2.68 -6.12 -7.97
CA PHE A 47 -3.83 -6.30 -8.85
C PHE A 47 -3.69 -7.63 -9.58
N ASP A 48 -4.81 -8.28 -9.84
CA ASP A 48 -4.84 -9.38 -10.81
C ASP A 48 -4.85 -8.84 -12.25
N GLU A 49 -4.86 -9.75 -13.23
CA GLU A 49 -4.87 -9.41 -14.66
C GLU A 49 -6.12 -8.62 -15.09
N MET A 50 -7.18 -8.64 -14.29
CA MET A 50 -8.43 -7.91 -14.53
C MET A 50 -8.48 -6.56 -13.80
N GLY A 51 -7.43 -6.19 -13.05
CA GLY A 51 -7.39 -4.95 -12.27
C GLY A 51 -8.08 -5.04 -10.91
N ARG A 52 -8.46 -6.24 -10.43
CA ARG A 52 -9.06 -6.41 -9.10
C ARG A 52 -7.99 -6.45 -8.02
N LEU A 53 -8.29 -5.88 -6.85
CA LEU A 53 -7.32 -5.88 -5.76
C LEU A 53 -7.13 -7.26 -5.15
N MET A 54 -5.87 -7.60 -4.85
CA MET A 54 -5.50 -8.84 -4.19
C MET A 54 -4.39 -8.69 -3.13
N LYS A 55 -4.39 -9.59 -2.15
CA LYS A 55 -3.29 -9.72 -1.17
C LYS A 55 -2.06 -10.39 -1.79
N VAL A 56 -0.86 -9.97 -1.38
CA VAL A 56 0.40 -10.64 -1.73
C VAL A 56 0.32 -12.12 -1.36
N VAL A 57 0.67 -12.99 -2.30
CA VAL A 57 0.83 -14.43 -2.08
C VAL A 57 2.12 -14.69 -1.30
N SER A 58 2.06 -14.66 0.03
CA SER A 58 3.09 -15.34 0.83
C SER A 58 2.91 -16.85 0.64
N ILE A 59 3.80 -17.46 -0.13
CA ILE A 59 4.02 -18.91 -0.21
C ILE A 59 4.75 -19.37 1.06
N THR A 60 4.10 -19.25 2.21
CA THR A 60 4.55 -19.96 3.41
C THR A 60 3.80 -21.29 3.46
N LYS A 61 4.58 -22.39 3.60
CA LYS A 61 4.13 -23.79 3.58
C LYS A 61 2.75 -23.93 4.24
N ASN A 62 1.82 -24.56 3.52
CA ASN A 62 0.47 -24.98 3.93
C ASN A 62 -0.66 -23.93 3.98
N ASN A 63 -0.42 -22.63 3.74
CA ASN A 63 -1.48 -21.60 3.69
C ASN A 63 -1.46 -20.70 2.43
N GLY A 64 -0.80 -21.16 1.36
CA GLY A 64 -0.79 -20.49 0.05
C GLY A 64 -2.18 -20.39 -0.57
N ALA A 65 -2.34 -19.48 -1.54
CA ALA A 65 -3.56 -19.41 -2.35
C ALA A 65 -3.72 -20.74 -3.11
N LYS A 66 -4.88 -21.38 -3.00
CA LYS A 66 -5.17 -22.64 -3.72
C LYS A 66 -5.78 -22.36 -5.09
N ARG A 67 -6.41 -21.19 -5.25
CA ARG A 67 -7.01 -20.70 -6.48
C ARG A 67 -6.54 -19.27 -6.75
N PRO A 68 -6.49 -18.83 -8.03
CA PRO A 68 -6.05 -17.48 -8.40
C PRO A 68 -6.82 -16.36 -7.68
N TYR A 69 -8.10 -16.57 -7.40
CA TYR A 69 -8.98 -15.59 -6.76
C TYR A 69 -9.06 -15.68 -5.23
N ASP A 70 -8.38 -16.63 -4.58
CA ASP A 70 -8.44 -16.80 -3.11
C ASP A 70 -7.92 -15.58 -2.34
N ARG A 71 -7.18 -14.69 -3.03
CA ARG A 71 -6.57 -13.50 -2.45
C ARG A 71 -7.27 -12.20 -2.82
N LEU A 72 -8.36 -12.26 -3.58
CA LEU A 72 -9.15 -11.07 -3.90
C LEU A 72 -9.65 -10.41 -2.61
N LEU A 73 -9.59 -9.09 -2.58
CA LEU A 73 -10.13 -8.33 -1.45
C LEU A 73 -11.65 -8.37 -1.47
N LYS A 74 -12.24 -8.62 -0.31
CA LYS A 74 -13.71 -8.72 -0.15
C LYS A 74 -14.37 -7.35 0.10
N LYS A 75 -13.57 -6.34 0.42
CA LYS A 75 -13.97 -4.96 0.72
C LYS A 75 -13.00 -4.01 0.04
N ASP A 76 -13.45 -2.78 -0.16
CA ASP A 76 -12.60 -1.72 -0.71
C ASP A 76 -11.42 -1.45 0.22
N CYS A 77 -10.30 -1.06 -0.38
CA CYS A 77 -9.09 -0.72 0.33
C CYS A 77 -9.06 0.78 0.59
N GLU A 78 -8.70 1.17 1.81
CA GLU A 78 -8.44 2.57 2.15
C GLU A 78 -6.96 2.75 2.46
N ILE A 79 -6.31 3.70 1.79
CA ILE A 79 -4.95 4.13 2.08
C ILE A 79 -5.04 5.51 2.72
N ASN A 80 -4.79 5.57 4.02
CA ASN A 80 -4.77 6.81 4.76
C ASN A 80 -3.36 7.38 4.78
N ILE A 81 -3.23 8.63 4.35
CA ILE A 81 -1.98 9.36 4.31
C ILE A 81 -2.09 10.48 5.33
N PHE A 82 -1.14 10.52 6.26
CA PHE A 82 -1.05 11.56 7.28
C PHE A 82 0.17 12.43 7.03
N ASP A 83 0.00 13.74 7.17
CA ASP A 83 1.12 14.67 7.18
C ASP A 83 1.65 14.92 8.60
N LYS A 84 2.73 15.71 8.70
CA LYS A 84 3.32 16.08 10.00
C LYS A 84 2.45 16.99 10.88
N TYR A 85 1.40 17.59 10.31
CA TYR A 85 0.47 18.47 11.01
C TYR A 85 -0.78 17.71 11.48
N GLY A 86 -0.88 16.41 11.20
CA GLY A 86 -2.01 15.57 11.56
C GLY A 86 -3.17 15.62 10.56
N ASN A 87 -3.00 16.27 9.41
CA ASN A 87 -4.01 16.24 8.35
C ASN A 87 -4.05 14.84 7.72
N LYS A 88 -5.25 14.41 7.35
CA LYS A 88 -5.50 13.09 6.76
C LYS A 88 -6.12 13.24 5.38
N THR A 89 -5.56 12.53 4.40
CA THR A 89 -6.19 12.28 3.10
C THR A 89 -6.38 10.77 2.93
N THR A 90 -7.50 10.35 2.37
CA THR A 90 -7.78 8.93 2.12
C THR A 90 -7.88 8.67 0.62
N ILE A 91 -7.10 7.73 0.13
CA ILE A 91 -7.30 7.14 -1.20
C ILE A 91 -8.14 5.88 -1.00
N VAL A 92 -9.28 5.80 -1.68
CA VAL A 92 -10.12 4.61 -1.70
C VAL A 92 -9.86 3.87 -2.99
N ILE A 93 -9.71 2.55 -2.91
CA ILE A 93 -9.59 1.68 -4.07
C ILE A 93 -10.69 0.63 -4.03
N GLU A 94 -11.54 0.65 -5.05
CA GLU A 94 -12.63 -0.29 -5.23
C GLU A 94 -12.10 -1.71 -5.48
N LYS A 95 -12.67 -2.69 -4.79
CA LYS A 95 -12.16 -4.07 -4.83
C LYS A 95 -12.33 -4.76 -6.19
N GLU A 96 -13.42 -4.47 -6.91
CA GLU A 96 -13.82 -5.19 -8.14
C GLU A 96 -13.27 -4.56 -9.42
N SER A 97 -12.96 -3.26 -9.38
CA SER A 97 -12.53 -2.51 -10.56
C SER A 97 -11.09 -2.01 -10.44
N GLY A 98 -10.56 -1.92 -9.22
CA GLY A 98 -9.31 -1.21 -8.94
C GLY A 98 -9.43 0.30 -9.10
N PHE A 99 -10.63 0.83 -9.37
CA PHE A 99 -10.86 2.26 -9.50
C PHE A 99 -10.47 2.97 -8.21
N SER A 100 -9.66 4.01 -8.35
CA SER A 100 -9.05 4.71 -7.23
C SER A 100 -9.48 6.17 -7.23
N TYR A 101 -9.92 6.67 -6.07
CA TYR A 101 -10.30 8.08 -5.90
C TYR A 101 -9.87 8.62 -4.54
N ILE A 102 -9.80 9.94 -4.44
CA ILE A 102 -9.49 10.64 -3.19
C ILE A 102 -10.80 11.01 -2.51
N LYS A 103 -10.90 10.68 -1.22
CA LYS A 103 -12.02 11.02 -0.34
C LYS A 103 -11.67 12.18 0.57
#